data_AF-A0A5C6XN70-F1
#
_entry.id   AF-A0A5C6XN70-F1
#
_cell.length_a   1.000
_cell.length_b   1.000
_cell.length_c   1.000
_cell.angle_alpha   90.00
_cell.angle_beta   90.00
_cell.angle_gamma   90.00
#
_symmetry.space_group_name_H-M   'P 1'
#
loop_
_entity.id
_entity.type
_entity.pdbx_description
1 polymer ?
#
loop_
_entity_poly.entity_id
_entity_poly.type
_entity_poly.pdbx_seq_one_letter_code
_entity_poly.pdbx_strand_id
1 'polypeptide(L)'
;MSEQPPIVTCLWFDHQAEEAARFYTSIFEESVIGPVQRYTDAGTDIHGQPEGAIMTVSFELNGHRFVALNGGPAFTFNEAISQQILCQTQAEVDHYWEHLTRGGDPQAQQCGWLKDPFGVSWQVTPVALIEAMSDPDSSRVKRVTEAMLAKKKLNLRPLRAAYEGVGEDVVFEMRRTLHAPLQRVWAAWTSPDALSRWWGPKGNPALHVELDASPSGSFFYGLKTEGNPIWGRWDFDAFVIERRISAVQTFCDEHGQRPLRHPFEPDWPLKTHICVEFAPNGDDTDITIRWTPRDATEREVQGFVALHPASLQGWTGTLDQLESYLRT
;
A
#
# COMPACT_ATOMS: atom_id res chain seq x y z
N MET A 1 -2.10 -27.94 23.10
CA MET A 1 -2.07 -28.32 21.67
C MET A 1 -0.72 -28.97 21.42
N SER A 2 -0.63 -30.20 20.92
CA SER A 2 0.67 -30.77 20.54
C SER A 2 1.14 -30.03 19.29
N GLU A 3 2.25 -29.31 19.36
CA GLU A 3 2.86 -28.70 18.19
C GLU A 3 3.19 -29.79 17.18
N GLN A 4 2.55 -29.72 16.00
CA GLN A 4 2.92 -30.58 14.88
C GLN A 4 4.33 -30.23 14.42
N PRO A 5 5.10 -31.19 13.88
CA PRO A 5 6.43 -30.92 13.36
C PRO A 5 6.40 -29.79 12.30
N PRO A 6 7.24 -28.75 12.42
CA PRO A 6 7.25 -27.64 11.45
C PRO A 6 7.88 -28.08 10.12
N ILE A 7 7.42 -27.48 9.03
CA ILE A 7 8.07 -27.59 7.72
C ILE A 7 9.16 -26.50 7.62
N VAL A 8 10.33 -26.84 7.10
CA VAL A 8 11.46 -25.92 6.90
C VAL A 8 11.84 -25.90 5.42
N THR A 9 12.03 -24.70 4.88
CA THR A 9 12.48 -24.54 3.49
C THR A 9 13.99 -24.71 3.41
N CYS A 10 14.44 -25.70 2.64
CA CYS A 10 15.87 -25.90 2.36
C CYS A 10 16.24 -25.29 1.01
N LEU A 11 17.23 -24.42 0.99
CA LEU A 11 17.77 -23.75 -0.20
C LEU A 11 19.14 -24.33 -0.52
N TRP A 12 19.31 -24.82 -1.74
CA TRP A 12 20.55 -25.44 -2.21
C TRP A 12 21.48 -24.42 -2.85
N PHE A 13 22.66 -24.23 -2.28
CA PHE A 13 23.73 -23.38 -2.79
C PHE A 13 24.92 -24.22 -3.20
N ASP A 14 25.78 -23.64 -4.04
CA ASP A 14 27.04 -24.25 -4.39
C ASP A 14 27.98 -24.24 -3.17
N HIS A 15 28.41 -23.04 -2.77
CA HIS A 15 29.31 -22.81 -1.63
C HIS A 15 28.97 -21.55 -0.80
N GLN A 16 27.91 -20.82 -1.17
CA GLN A 16 27.58 -19.48 -0.67
C GLN A 16 26.50 -19.46 0.42
N ALA A 17 26.18 -20.60 1.07
CA ALA A 17 25.07 -20.68 2.03
C ALA A 17 25.13 -19.64 3.17
N GLU A 18 26.31 -19.43 3.77
CA GLU A 18 26.46 -18.43 4.84
C GLU A 18 26.34 -17.00 4.33
N GLU A 19 26.89 -16.72 3.14
CA GLU A 19 26.81 -15.40 2.52
C GLU A 19 25.36 -15.05 2.17
N ALA A 20 24.61 -15.99 1.60
CA ALA A 20 23.19 -15.83 1.31
C ALA A 20 22.37 -15.60 2.58
N ALA A 21 22.58 -16.40 3.63
CA ALA A 21 21.90 -16.21 4.91
C ALA A 21 22.18 -14.81 5.51
N ARG A 22 23.45 -14.37 5.50
CA ARG A 22 23.84 -13.02 5.98
C ARG A 22 23.21 -11.92 5.13
N PHE A 23 23.20 -12.09 3.81
CA PHE A 23 22.56 -11.15 2.90
C PHE A 23 21.07 -11.01 3.22
N TYR A 24 20.31 -12.10 3.33
CA TYR A 24 18.89 -12.03 3.64
C TYR A 24 18.63 -11.41 5.02
N THR A 25 19.33 -11.84 6.06
CA THR A 25 19.15 -11.26 7.41
C THR A 25 19.58 -9.78 7.52
N SER A 26 20.30 -9.24 6.54
CA SER A 26 20.58 -7.80 6.47
C SER A 26 19.42 -6.98 5.87
N ILE A 27 18.48 -7.62 5.19
CA ILE A 27 17.37 -6.98 4.46
C ILE A 27 16.08 -7.00 5.29
N PHE A 28 15.84 -8.10 6.02
CA PHE A 28 14.62 -8.31 6.79
C PHE A 28 14.80 -7.83 8.23
N GLU A 29 13.86 -7.03 8.73
CA GLU A 29 13.90 -6.44 10.07
C GLU A 29 13.82 -7.49 11.18
N GLU A 30 12.84 -8.40 11.10
CA GLU A 30 12.70 -9.51 12.02
C GLU A 30 13.43 -10.74 11.48
N SER A 31 14.75 -10.75 11.64
CA SER A 31 15.57 -11.85 11.12
C SER A 31 16.70 -12.26 12.05
N VAL A 32 17.11 -13.52 11.95
CA VAL A 32 18.19 -14.07 12.77
C VAL A 32 18.94 -15.16 12.04
N ILE A 33 20.27 -15.15 12.18
CA ILE A 33 21.11 -16.28 11.79
C ILE A 33 21.10 -17.29 12.93
N GLY A 34 20.73 -18.52 12.60
CA GLY A 34 20.70 -19.65 13.50
C GLY A 34 21.98 -20.49 13.47
N PRO A 35 21.89 -21.76 13.90
CA PRO A 35 23.03 -22.66 13.94
C PRO A 35 23.71 -22.87 12.57
N VAL A 36 25.04 -22.91 12.60
CA VAL A 36 25.89 -23.28 11.46
C VAL A 36 26.42 -24.68 11.69
N GLN A 37 26.11 -25.60 10.78
CA GLN A 37 26.67 -26.95 10.80
C GLN A 37 27.85 -27.04 9.84
N ARG A 38 28.88 -27.77 10.25
CA ARG A 38 30.11 -27.94 9.49
C ARG A 38 30.34 -29.40 9.17
N TYR A 39 30.97 -29.67 8.05
CA TYR A 39 31.43 -31.02 7.71
C TYR A 39 32.44 -31.50 8.74
N THR A 40 32.29 -32.75 9.14
CA THR A 40 33.29 -33.52 9.88
C THR A 40 34.21 -34.24 8.89
N ASP A 41 35.21 -34.96 9.39
CA ASP A 41 36.02 -35.89 8.61
C ASP A 41 35.20 -37.06 8.02
N ALA A 42 34.12 -37.45 8.70
CA ALA A 42 33.24 -38.52 8.26
C ALA A 42 32.54 -38.21 6.92
N GLY A 43 32.72 -39.11 5.94
CA GLY A 43 32.07 -39.01 4.64
C GLY A 43 32.85 -38.20 3.59
N THR A 44 34.05 -37.73 3.90
CA THR A 44 34.91 -36.93 2.99
C THR A 44 35.08 -37.59 1.62
N ASP A 45 35.22 -38.92 1.56
CA ASP A 45 35.35 -39.68 0.31
C ASP A 45 34.07 -39.69 -0.55
N ILE A 46 32.92 -39.32 0.02
CA ILE A 46 31.61 -39.29 -0.64
C ILE A 46 31.26 -37.86 -1.08
N HIS A 47 31.32 -36.89 -0.15
CA HIS A 47 30.90 -35.51 -0.42
C HIS A 47 32.03 -34.60 -0.90
N GLY A 48 33.30 -35.00 -0.73
CA GLY A 48 34.46 -34.26 -1.24
C GLY A 48 34.70 -32.89 -0.59
N GLN A 49 34.14 -32.64 0.59
CA GLN A 49 34.26 -31.36 1.31
C GLN A 49 35.30 -31.47 2.42
N PRO A 50 36.12 -30.43 2.65
CA PRO A 50 37.10 -30.45 3.73
C PRO A 50 36.43 -30.35 5.11
N GLU A 51 37.05 -30.97 6.12
CA GLU A 51 36.63 -30.84 7.52
C GLU A 51 36.57 -29.36 7.94
N GLY A 52 35.51 -28.99 8.64
CA GLY A 52 35.27 -27.63 9.10
C GLY A 52 34.61 -26.71 8.05
N ALA A 53 34.48 -27.12 6.79
CA ALA A 53 33.69 -26.38 5.81
C ALA A 53 32.22 -26.28 6.23
N ILE A 54 31.55 -25.19 5.85
CA ILE A 54 30.14 -25.00 6.16
C ILE A 54 29.29 -25.95 5.32
N MET A 55 28.51 -26.78 6.01
CA MET A 55 27.53 -27.66 5.39
C MET A 55 26.18 -26.95 5.31
N THR A 56 25.64 -26.49 6.44
CA THR A 56 24.36 -25.76 6.46
C THR A 56 24.40 -24.53 7.36
N VAL A 57 23.55 -23.56 7.03
CA VAL A 57 23.27 -22.39 7.86
C VAL A 57 21.77 -22.27 8.02
N SER A 58 21.28 -22.35 9.25
CA SER A 58 19.88 -22.05 9.55
C SER A 58 19.70 -20.54 9.65
N PHE A 59 18.57 -20.02 9.19
CA PHE A 59 18.20 -18.62 9.38
C PHE A 59 16.68 -18.45 9.37
N GLU A 60 16.21 -17.33 9.91
CA GLU A 60 14.79 -17.00 9.97
C GLU A 60 14.57 -15.60 9.40
N LEU A 61 13.51 -15.44 8.60
CA LEU A 61 13.06 -14.17 8.02
C LEU A 61 11.58 -13.98 8.33
N ASN A 62 11.22 -12.94 9.07
CA ASN A 62 9.84 -12.63 9.49
C ASN A 62 9.08 -13.87 10.02
N GLY A 63 9.73 -14.67 10.88
CA GLY A 63 9.15 -15.90 11.45
C GLY A 63 9.23 -17.16 10.57
N HIS A 64 9.67 -17.05 9.32
CA HIS A 64 9.83 -18.18 8.41
C HIS A 64 11.23 -18.78 8.49
N ARG A 65 11.30 -20.09 8.76
CA ARG A 65 12.57 -20.81 8.93
C ARG A 65 13.09 -21.37 7.61
N PHE A 66 14.38 -21.15 7.40
CA PHE A 66 15.13 -21.64 6.27
C PHE A 66 16.39 -22.37 6.70
N VAL A 67 16.86 -23.25 5.83
CA VAL A 67 18.21 -23.83 5.88
C VAL A 67 18.87 -23.59 4.53
N ALA A 68 20.01 -22.91 4.52
CA ALA A 68 20.88 -22.86 3.36
C ALA A 68 21.87 -24.04 3.42
N LEU A 69 21.93 -24.85 2.37
CA LEU A 69 22.80 -26.03 2.27
C LEU A 69 23.85 -25.79 1.17
N ASN A 70 25.13 -25.91 1.50
CA ASN A 70 26.20 -25.99 0.50
C ASN A 70 26.28 -27.41 -0.04
N GLY A 71 25.67 -27.66 -1.20
CA GLY A 71 25.64 -28.99 -1.83
C GLY A 71 26.39 -29.06 -3.16
N GLY A 72 27.09 -28.01 -3.56
CA GLY A 72 27.80 -27.97 -4.85
C GLY A 72 26.88 -27.58 -6.02
N PRO A 73 27.43 -27.49 -7.25
CA PRO A 73 26.76 -26.85 -8.39
C PRO A 73 25.79 -27.77 -9.15
N ALA A 74 25.46 -28.93 -8.58
CA ALA A 74 24.65 -29.95 -9.24
C ALA A 74 23.20 -29.49 -9.53
N PHE A 75 22.67 -28.59 -8.70
CA PHE A 75 21.33 -28.04 -8.83
C PHE A 75 21.37 -26.52 -8.83
N THR A 76 20.49 -25.91 -9.64
CA THR A 76 20.36 -24.46 -9.75
C THR A 76 18.92 -24.04 -9.53
N PHE A 77 18.74 -22.84 -8.98
CA PHE A 77 17.42 -22.26 -8.78
C PHE A 77 16.76 -21.88 -10.11
N ASN A 78 15.44 -22.00 -10.13
CA ASN A 78 14.58 -21.49 -11.17
C ASN A 78 13.26 -21.02 -10.56
N GLU A 79 12.39 -20.48 -11.39
CA GLU A 79 11.14 -19.82 -11.04
C GLU A 79 10.06 -20.79 -10.51
N ALA A 80 10.29 -22.11 -10.56
CA ALA A 80 9.32 -23.11 -10.09
C ALA A 80 9.02 -23.00 -8.59
N ILE A 81 9.98 -22.52 -7.80
CA ILE A 81 9.79 -22.13 -6.40
C ILE A 81 10.25 -20.69 -6.25
N SER A 82 9.40 -19.84 -5.68
CA SER A 82 9.74 -18.46 -5.37
C SER A 82 9.22 -18.07 -4.00
N GLN A 83 9.87 -17.09 -3.39
CA GLN A 83 9.43 -16.49 -2.13
C GLN A 83 8.68 -15.20 -2.43
N GLN A 84 7.42 -15.13 -2.02
CA GLN A 84 6.59 -13.94 -2.24
C GLN A 84 6.57 -13.07 -0.98
N ILE A 85 6.96 -11.81 -1.13
CA ILE A 85 6.96 -10.79 -0.08
C ILE A 85 5.73 -9.90 -0.30
N LEU A 86 4.81 -9.93 0.65
CA LEU A 86 3.55 -9.18 0.59
C LEU A 86 3.72 -7.79 1.19
N CYS A 87 3.76 -6.78 0.32
CA CYS A 87 4.00 -5.40 0.71
C CYS A 87 2.68 -4.62 0.85
N GLN A 88 2.51 -3.88 1.93
CA GLN A 88 1.36 -3.00 2.18
C GLN A 88 1.57 -1.62 1.58
N THR A 89 2.82 -1.15 1.52
CA THR A 89 3.18 0.21 1.13
C THR A 89 4.19 0.25 -0.02
N GLN A 90 4.29 1.41 -0.69
CA GLN A 90 5.29 1.58 -1.76
C GLN A 90 6.72 1.56 -1.18
N ALA A 91 6.91 2.06 0.04
CA ALA A 91 8.21 2.07 0.71
C ALA A 91 8.73 0.64 0.95
N GLU A 92 7.86 -0.29 1.35
CA GLU A 92 8.23 -1.70 1.48
C GLU A 92 8.59 -2.32 0.13
N VAL A 93 7.79 -2.06 -0.92
CA VAL A 93 8.10 -2.52 -2.28
C VAL A 93 9.47 -2.00 -2.72
N ASP A 94 9.73 -0.73 -2.48
CA ASP A 94 10.98 -0.08 -2.86
C ASP A 94 12.17 -0.70 -2.10
N HIS A 95 12.05 -0.85 -0.78
CA HIS A 95 13.05 -1.46 0.09
C HIS A 95 13.44 -2.86 -0.39
N TYR A 96 12.47 -3.79 -0.49
CA TYR A 96 12.77 -5.17 -0.84
C TYR A 96 13.28 -5.31 -2.27
N TRP A 97 12.68 -4.58 -3.22
CA TRP A 97 13.11 -4.62 -4.61
C TRP A 97 14.56 -4.13 -4.76
N GLU A 98 14.92 -3.00 -4.17
CA GLU A 98 16.25 -2.41 -4.33
C GLU A 98 17.35 -3.24 -3.67
N HIS A 99 17.04 -3.89 -2.54
CA HIS A 99 18.01 -4.73 -1.86
C HIS A 99 18.17 -6.10 -2.54
N LEU A 100 17.08 -6.78 -2.88
CA LEU A 100 17.14 -8.12 -3.47
C LEU A 100 17.65 -8.13 -4.92
N THR A 101 17.44 -7.03 -5.67
CA THR A 101 17.98 -6.93 -7.04
C THR A 101 19.48 -6.56 -7.08
N ARG A 102 20.09 -6.17 -5.96
CA ARG A 102 21.48 -5.69 -5.92
C ARG A 102 22.46 -6.83 -6.22
N GLY A 103 22.94 -6.89 -7.46
CA GLY A 103 23.82 -7.97 -7.95
C GLY A 103 23.05 -9.17 -8.53
N GLY A 104 21.72 -9.10 -8.60
CA GLY A 104 20.88 -10.10 -9.25
C GLY A 104 20.71 -9.85 -10.75
N ASP A 105 20.08 -10.79 -11.46
CA ASP A 105 19.89 -10.73 -12.91
C ASP A 105 18.77 -9.75 -13.33
N PRO A 106 19.08 -8.64 -14.04
CA PRO A 106 18.08 -7.69 -14.51
C PRO A 106 17.13 -8.25 -15.59
N GLN A 107 17.49 -9.35 -16.24
CA GLN A 107 16.65 -10.01 -17.26
C GLN A 107 15.56 -10.88 -16.63
N ALA A 108 15.80 -11.40 -15.42
CA ALA A 108 14.81 -12.14 -14.64
C ALA A 108 13.72 -11.23 -14.04
N GLN A 109 13.84 -9.91 -14.19
CA GLN A 109 12.90 -8.96 -13.60
C GLN A 109 11.67 -8.74 -14.49
N GLN A 110 10.49 -9.10 -13.98
CA GLN A 110 9.22 -8.83 -14.66
C GLN A 110 8.03 -8.94 -13.69
N CYS A 111 7.07 -8.01 -13.75
CA CYS A 111 5.83 -8.07 -12.96
C CYS A 111 6.04 -8.31 -11.45
N GLY A 112 7.06 -7.72 -10.83
CA GLY A 112 7.41 -7.95 -9.43
C GLY A 112 8.30 -9.17 -9.16
N TRP A 113 8.56 -10.00 -10.17
CA TRP A 113 9.55 -11.08 -10.08
C TRP A 113 10.97 -10.54 -10.21
N LEU A 114 11.91 -11.22 -9.55
CA LEU A 114 13.35 -11.01 -9.68
C LEU A 114 14.10 -12.30 -9.32
N LYS A 115 15.38 -12.37 -9.70
CA LYS A 115 16.36 -13.29 -9.11
C LYS A 115 17.39 -12.49 -8.33
N ASP A 116 17.70 -12.94 -7.13
CA ASP A 116 18.75 -12.34 -6.29
C ASP A 116 20.16 -12.73 -6.79
N PRO A 117 21.24 -12.24 -6.16
CA PRO A 117 22.62 -12.56 -6.58
C PRO A 117 22.99 -14.05 -6.51
N PHE A 118 22.23 -14.85 -5.76
CA PHE A 118 22.42 -16.29 -5.61
C PHE A 118 21.51 -17.10 -6.53
N GLY A 119 20.66 -16.44 -7.32
CA GLY A 119 19.74 -17.04 -8.28
C GLY A 119 18.37 -17.42 -7.71
N VAL A 120 18.10 -17.18 -6.42
CA VAL A 120 16.79 -17.49 -5.82
C VAL A 120 15.74 -16.56 -6.39
N SER A 121 14.59 -17.13 -6.79
CA SER A 121 13.46 -16.37 -7.31
C SER A 121 12.62 -15.75 -6.19
N TRP A 122 12.36 -14.46 -6.31
CA TRP A 122 11.51 -13.69 -5.38
C TRP A 122 10.40 -12.98 -6.14
N GLN A 123 9.29 -12.73 -5.44
CA GLN A 123 8.21 -11.87 -5.90
C GLN A 123 7.97 -10.78 -4.87
N VAL A 124 8.26 -9.52 -5.21
CA VAL A 124 7.92 -8.36 -4.37
C VAL A 124 6.54 -7.87 -4.80
N THR A 125 5.50 -8.28 -4.07
CA THR A 125 4.11 -8.18 -4.52
C THR A 125 3.31 -7.27 -3.58
N PRO A 126 2.77 -6.14 -4.08
CA PRO A 126 1.84 -5.34 -3.30
C PRO A 126 0.54 -6.11 -3.02
N VAL A 127 0.04 -6.08 -1.79
CA VAL A 127 -1.23 -6.73 -1.41
C VAL A 127 -2.39 -6.20 -2.24
N ALA A 128 -2.40 -4.90 -2.52
CA ALA A 128 -3.42 -4.27 -3.36
C ALA A 128 -3.49 -4.84 -4.79
N LEU A 129 -2.38 -5.38 -5.33
CA LEU A 129 -2.40 -6.05 -6.64
C LEU A 129 -3.16 -7.39 -6.56
N ILE A 130 -2.92 -8.18 -5.52
CA ILE A 130 -3.59 -9.48 -5.32
C ILE A 130 -5.10 -9.27 -5.17
N GLU A 131 -5.49 -8.29 -4.35
CA GLU A 131 -6.89 -7.90 -4.16
C GLU A 131 -7.52 -7.46 -5.49
N ALA A 132 -6.86 -6.57 -6.23
CA ALA A 132 -7.35 -6.05 -7.49
C ALA A 132 -7.47 -7.11 -8.59
N MET A 133 -6.57 -8.11 -8.62
CA MET A 133 -6.65 -9.23 -9.57
C MET A 133 -7.75 -10.23 -9.22
N SER A 134 -8.24 -10.22 -7.98
CA SER A 134 -9.33 -11.09 -7.50
C SER A 134 -10.71 -10.43 -7.60
N ASP A 135 -10.80 -9.24 -8.19
CA ASP A 135 -12.04 -8.48 -8.33
C ASP A 135 -13.01 -9.18 -9.31
N PRO A 136 -14.32 -9.26 -8.99
CA PRO A 136 -15.31 -9.85 -9.90
C PRO A 136 -15.53 -9.05 -11.20
N ASP A 137 -15.19 -7.75 -11.23
CA ASP A 137 -15.26 -6.91 -12.43
C ASP A 137 -14.05 -7.15 -13.34
N SER A 138 -14.27 -7.98 -14.37
CA SER A 138 -13.25 -8.34 -15.35
C SER A 138 -12.64 -7.15 -16.09
N SER A 139 -13.34 -6.01 -16.18
CA SER A 139 -12.81 -4.80 -16.81
C SER A 139 -11.74 -4.13 -15.93
N ARG A 140 -11.92 -4.14 -14.61
CA ARG A 140 -10.92 -3.66 -13.63
C ARG A 140 -9.71 -4.57 -13.63
N VAL A 141 -9.92 -5.88 -13.54
CA VAL A 141 -8.85 -6.89 -13.58
C VAL A 141 -8.02 -6.74 -14.85
N LYS A 142 -8.67 -6.54 -16.01
CA LYS A 142 -7.98 -6.32 -17.28
C LYS A 142 -7.03 -5.12 -17.24
N ARG A 143 -7.50 -3.94 -16.81
CA ARG A 143 -6.67 -2.73 -16.75
C ARG A 143 -5.48 -2.89 -15.80
N VAL A 144 -5.71 -3.49 -14.64
CA VAL A 144 -4.64 -3.78 -13.67
C VAL A 144 -3.62 -4.75 -14.24
N THR A 145 -4.08 -5.80 -14.93
CA THR A 145 -3.21 -6.77 -15.58
C THR A 145 -2.33 -6.10 -16.65
N GLU A 146 -2.92 -5.24 -17.49
CA GLU A 146 -2.17 -4.48 -18.50
C GLU A 146 -1.12 -3.57 -17.86
N ALA A 147 -1.47 -2.88 -16.77
CA ALA A 147 -0.54 -2.03 -16.02
C ALA A 147 0.59 -2.83 -15.36
N MET A 148 0.29 -4.01 -14.82
CA MET A 148 1.29 -4.92 -14.23
C MET A 148 2.26 -5.44 -15.28
N LEU A 149 1.77 -5.94 -16.42
CA LEU A 149 2.59 -6.53 -17.49
C LEU A 149 3.59 -5.54 -18.10
N ALA A 150 3.28 -4.25 -18.05
CA ALA A 150 4.13 -3.19 -18.56
C ALA A 150 5.31 -2.81 -17.64
N LYS A 151 5.41 -3.40 -16.43
CA LYS A 151 6.37 -2.98 -15.41
C LYS A 151 7.21 -4.15 -14.90
N LYS A 152 8.48 -3.86 -14.63
CA LYS A 152 9.38 -4.75 -13.87
C LYS A 152 9.13 -4.62 -12.37
N LYS A 153 9.49 -3.46 -11.81
CA LYS A 153 9.17 -3.06 -10.43
C LYS A 153 7.72 -2.58 -10.38
N LEU A 154 6.95 -3.10 -9.44
CA LEU A 154 5.55 -2.70 -9.27
C LEU A 154 5.46 -1.37 -8.53
N ASN A 155 4.53 -0.52 -8.95
CA ASN A 155 4.22 0.73 -8.28
C ASN A 155 2.72 0.81 -8.00
N LEU A 156 2.37 1.04 -6.74
CA LEU A 156 0.99 1.06 -6.25
C LEU A 156 0.15 2.16 -6.92
N ARG A 157 0.73 3.31 -7.25
CA ARG A 157 -0.01 4.43 -7.84
C ARG A 157 -0.56 4.10 -9.23
N PRO A 158 0.24 3.66 -10.23
CA PRO A 158 -0.30 3.20 -11.52
C PRO A 158 -1.26 2.04 -11.40
N LEU A 159 -0.95 1.06 -10.55
CA LEU A 159 -1.80 -0.12 -10.39
C LEU A 159 -3.18 0.27 -9.88
N ARG A 160 -3.24 1.19 -8.91
CA ARG A 160 -4.49 1.76 -8.41
C ARG A 160 -5.21 2.60 -9.46
N ALA A 161 -4.49 3.47 -10.18
CA ALA A 161 -5.08 4.27 -11.25
C ALA A 161 -5.72 3.38 -12.33
N ALA A 162 -5.01 2.33 -12.76
CA ALA A 162 -5.51 1.34 -13.69
C ALA A 162 -6.75 0.59 -13.15
N TYR A 163 -6.72 0.16 -11.88
CA TYR A 163 -7.86 -0.46 -11.21
C TYR A 163 -9.09 0.46 -11.26
N GLU A 164 -8.92 1.72 -10.90
CA GLU A 164 -9.99 2.73 -10.88
C GLU A 164 -10.41 3.21 -12.27
N GLY A 165 -9.63 2.90 -13.31
CA GLY A 165 -9.93 3.29 -14.70
C GLY A 165 -9.56 4.73 -15.03
N VAL A 166 -8.59 5.29 -14.31
CA VAL A 166 -8.12 6.67 -14.46
C VAL A 166 -6.64 6.68 -14.85
N GLY A 167 -6.18 7.67 -15.65
CA GLY A 167 -4.75 7.82 -15.96
C GLY A 167 -3.93 8.22 -14.72
N GLU A 168 -2.60 8.00 -14.71
CA GLU A 168 -1.74 8.37 -13.57
C GLU A 168 -1.86 9.86 -13.17
N ASP A 169 -2.03 10.75 -14.15
CA ASP A 169 -2.19 12.21 -13.95
C ASP A 169 -3.59 12.64 -13.51
N VAL A 170 -4.53 11.69 -13.42
CA VAL A 170 -5.92 11.92 -13.07
C VAL A 170 -6.16 11.79 -11.55
N VAL A 171 -5.19 11.23 -10.82
CA VAL A 171 -5.26 11.10 -9.37
C VAL A 171 -4.79 12.38 -8.73
N PHE A 172 -5.68 13.07 -8.02
CA PHE A 172 -5.28 14.07 -7.05
C PHE A 172 -4.72 13.35 -5.82
N GLU A 173 -3.46 13.59 -5.45
CA GLU A 173 -2.86 13.08 -4.22
C GLU A 173 -2.22 14.23 -3.45
N MET A 174 -2.46 14.25 -2.14
CA MET A 174 -1.69 15.09 -1.21
C MET A 174 -1.34 14.32 0.05
N ARG A 175 -0.23 14.73 0.67
CA ARG A 175 0.28 14.15 1.91
C ARG A 175 0.58 15.26 2.91
N ARG A 176 0.35 14.99 4.19
CA ARG A 176 0.68 15.90 5.28
C ARG A 176 1.05 15.10 6.52
N THR A 177 2.01 15.59 7.29
CA THR A 177 2.27 15.09 8.65
C THR A 177 1.52 15.99 9.62
N LEU A 178 0.73 15.37 10.51
CA LEU A 178 -0.03 16.04 11.56
C LEU A 178 0.67 15.77 12.90
N HIS A 179 0.95 16.84 13.65
CA HIS A 179 1.63 16.75 14.95
C HIS A 179 0.69 16.30 16.07
N ALA A 180 0.20 15.07 15.96
CA ALA A 180 -0.64 14.39 16.94
C ALA A 180 -0.60 12.86 16.75
N PRO A 181 -0.78 12.07 17.82
CA PRO A 181 -0.83 10.61 17.74
C PRO A 181 -2.01 10.10 16.90
N LEU A 182 -1.82 8.95 16.24
CA LEU A 182 -2.79 8.32 15.32
C LEU A 182 -4.21 8.23 15.91
N GLN A 183 -4.32 7.78 17.16
CA GLN A 183 -5.60 7.64 17.87
C GLN A 183 -6.36 8.97 17.97
N ARG A 184 -5.64 10.07 18.20
CA ARG A 184 -6.23 11.42 18.31
C ARG A 184 -6.67 11.93 16.95
N VAL A 185 -5.86 11.72 15.92
CA VAL A 185 -6.20 12.08 14.54
C VAL A 185 -7.41 11.27 14.07
N TRP A 186 -7.41 9.96 14.30
CA TRP A 186 -8.52 9.08 13.95
C TRP A 186 -9.82 9.48 14.66
N ALA A 187 -9.77 9.77 15.96
CA ALA A 187 -10.93 10.25 16.71
C ALA A 187 -11.49 11.58 16.16
N ALA A 188 -10.61 12.48 15.69
CA ALA A 188 -11.02 13.75 15.09
C ALA A 188 -11.76 13.56 13.75
N TRP A 189 -11.41 12.52 12.97
CA TRP A 189 -12.04 12.17 11.70
C TRP A 189 -13.31 11.32 11.84
N THR A 190 -13.50 10.69 13.00
CA THR A 190 -14.58 9.70 13.21
C THR A 190 -15.59 10.10 14.28
N SER A 191 -15.52 11.35 14.75
CA SER A 191 -16.49 11.94 15.69
C SER A 191 -17.29 13.04 15.00
N PRO A 192 -18.64 12.95 14.98
CA PRO A 192 -19.48 14.05 14.48
C PRO A 192 -19.21 15.37 15.19
N ASP A 193 -19.02 15.32 16.52
CA ASP A 193 -18.72 16.50 17.34
C ASP A 193 -17.38 17.13 16.95
N ALA A 194 -16.35 16.33 16.71
CA ALA A 194 -15.06 16.83 16.26
C ALA A 194 -15.18 17.43 14.85
N LEU A 195 -15.75 16.69 13.90
CA LEU A 195 -15.94 17.14 12.52
C LEU A 195 -16.70 18.47 12.45
N SER A 196 -17.73 18.67 13.28
CA SER A 196 -18.49 19.93 13.32
C SER A 196 -17.64 21.17 13.69
N ARG A 197 -16.49 20.98 14.33
CA ARG A 197 -15.60 22.05 14.81
C ARG A 197 -14.50 22.41 13.82
N TRP A 198 -14.06 21.48 12.98
CA TRP A 198 -12.91 21.68 12.10
C TRP A 198 -13.18 21.41 10.62
N TRP A 199 -14.21 20.64 10.27
CA TRP A 199 -14.47 20.23 8.89
C TRP A 199 -14.85 21.43 8.00
N GLY A 200 -14.30 21.41 6.78
CA GLY A 200 -14.53 22.41 5.75
C GLY A 200 -13.30 23.29 5.46
N PRO A 201 -13.20 23.86 4.25
CA PRO A 201 -12.13 24.79 3.91
C PRO A 201 -12.14 26.03 4.81
N LYS A 202 -10.98 26.68 4.94
CA LYS A 202 -10.86 27.93 5.68
C LYS A 202 -11.81 29.00 5.12
N GLY A 203 -12.66 29.56 5.98
CA GLY A 203 -13.70 30.53 5.60
C GLY A 203 -15.08 29.90 5.30
N ASN A 204 -15.15 28.58 5.17
CA ASN A 204 -16.35 27.83 4.81
C ASN A 204 -16.63 26.71 5.84
N PRO A 205 -16.94 27.08 7.10
CA PRO A 205 -17.10 26.10 8.17
C PRO A 205 -18.30 25.17 7.92
N ALA A 206 -18.26 23.99 8.53
CA ALA A 206 -19.38 23.06 8.55
C ALA A 206 -20.67 23.73 9.06
N LEU A 207 -21.73 23.63 8.25
CA LEU A 207 -23.11 23.95 8.60
C LEU A 207 -23.82 22.74 9.20
N HIS A 208 -23.50 21.55 8.70
CA HIS A 208 -24.12 20.29 9.08
C HIS A 208 -23.08 19.17 9.01
N VAL A 209 -23.17 18.22 9.94
CA VAL A 209 -22.35 17.02 10.02
C VAL A 209 -23.22 15.89 10.54
N GLU A 210 -23.30 14.82 9.77
CA GLU A 210 -23.88 13.55 10.16
C GLU A 210 -22.93 12.43 9.71
N LEU A 211 -22.53 11.56 10.64
CA LEU A 211 -21.59 10.48 10.38
C LEU A 211 -22.09 9.17 10.98
N ASP A 212 -22.18 8.16 10.12
CA ASP A 212 -22.27 6.75 10.48
C ASP A 212 -20.90 6.10 10.24
N ALA A 213 -20.11 5.96 11.31
CA ALA A 213 -18.74 5.46 11.27
C ALA A 213 -18.68 3.91 11.22
N SER A 214 -19.22 3.33 10.14
CA SER A 214 -19.23 1.89 9.89
C SER A 214 -18.77 1.55 8.46
N PRO A 215 -18.36 0.30 8.15
CA PRO A 215 -17.91 -0.08 6.81
C PRO A 215 -18.89 0.19 5.68
N SER A 216 -20.19 0.22 5.97
CA SER A 216 -21.28 0.54 5.03
C SER A 216 -21.99 1.85 5.38
N GLY A 217 -21.37 2.66 6.24
CA GLY A 217 -21.93 3.90 6.73
C GLY A 217 -21.75 5.04 5.74
N SER A 218 -21.92 6.25 6.23
CA SER A 218 -21.82 7.44 5.40
C SER A 218 -21.45 8.67 6.19
N PHE A 219 -20.93 9.66 5.49
CA PHE A 219 -20.69 11.00 6.03
C PHE A 219 -21.41 12.03 5.17
N PHE A 220 -22.43 12.67 5.74
CA PHE A 220 -23.20 13.73 5.11
C PHE A 220 -22.85 15.07 5.75
N TYR A 221 -22.57 16.07 4.94
CA TYR A 221 -22.16 17.38 5.42
C TYR A 221 -22.71 18.51 4.56
N GLY A 222 -22.87 19.66 5.19
CA GLY A 222 -23.14 20.94 4.54
C GLY A 222 -22.04 21.93 4.88
N LEU A 223 -21.58 22.71 3.90
CA LEU A 223 -20.59 23.77 4.07
C LEU A 223 -21.24 25.14 3.86
N LYS A 224 -20.95 26.09 4.75
CA LYS A 224 -21.34 27.48 4.54
C LYS A 224 -20.52 28.07 3.39
N THR A 225 -21.16 28.86 2.53
CA THR A 225 -20.49 29.68 1.52
C THR A 225 -21.03 31.11 1.57
N GLU A 226 -20.42 32.04 0.83
CA GLU A 226 -20.96 33.39 0.69
C GLU A 226 -22.33 33.41 -0.04
N GLY A 227 -22.65 32.34 -0.78
CA GLY A 227 -23.93 32.13 -1.44
C GLY A 227 -24.73 30.99 -0.81
N ASN A 228 -25.26 30.10 -1.65
CA ASN A 228 -25.99 28.94 -1.16
C ASN A 228 -25.04 27.91 -0.54
N PRO A 229 -25.43 27.23 0.55
CA PRO A 229 -24.66 26.14 1.12
C PRO A 229 -24.38 25.05 0.08
N ILE A 230 -23.20 24.44 0.19
CA ILE A 230 -22.84 23.27 -0.62
C ILE A 230 -23.04 22.04 0.25
N TRP A 231 -23.71 21.02 -0.30
CA TRP A 231 -23.96 19.77 0.39
C TRP A 231 -23.23 18.63 -0.30
N GLY A 232 -22.60 17.78 0.50
CA GLY A 232 -21.83 16.65 0.04
C GLY A 232 -22.10 15.43 0.89
N ARG A 233 -22.00 14.27 0.25
CA ARG A 233 -22.17 12.98 0.90
C ARG A 233 -21.06 12.03 0.48
N TRP A 234 -20.50 11.31 1.44
CA TRP A 234 -19.56 10.22 1.26
C TRP A 234 -20.28 8.93 1.65
N ASP A 235 -20.42 8.00 0.72
CA ASP A 235 -20.90 6.66 0.99
C ASP A 235 -19.70 5.71 1.10
N PHE A 236 -19.51 5.09 2.26
CA PHE A 236 -18.28 4.33 2.55
C PHE A 236 -18.26 2.99 1.81
N ASP A 237 -17.11 2.70 1.20
CA ASP A 237 -16.79 1.39 0.62
C ASP A 237 -15.68 0.66 1.38
N ALA A 238 -14.89 1.38 2.19
CA ALA A 238 -14.06 0.79 3.24
C ALA A 238 -13.89 1.73 4.43
N PHE A 239 -14.09 1.21 5.64
CA PHE A 239 -13.86 1.91 6.89
C PHE A 239 -13.01 1.04 7.81
N VAL A 240 -11.69 1.18 7.71
CA VAL A 240 -10.70 0.39 8.46
C VAL A 240 -10.16 1.24 9.60
N ILE A 241 -10.49 0.82 10.83
CA ILE A 241 -10.14 1.54 12.06
C ILE A 241 -8.64 1.87 12.08
N GLU A 242 -8.34 3.15 12.37
CA GLU A 242 -7.00 3.72 12.50
C GLU A 242 -6.10 3.54 11.27
N ARG A 243 -6.68 3.28 10.09
CA ARG A 243 -5.90 2.99 8.89
C ARG A 243 -6.45 3.66 7.64
N ARG A 244 -7.75 3.57 7.38
CA ARG A 244 -8.32 3.99 6.09
C ARG A 244 -9.80 4.34 6.15
N ILE A 245 -10.17 5.45 5.54
CA ILE A 245 -11.54 5.80 5.17
C ILE A 245 -11.57 5.91 3.64
N SER A 246 -12.44 5.14 2.99
CA SER A 246 -12.60 5.08 1.54
C SER A 246 -14.08 5.20 1.20
N ALA A 247 -14.41 6.10 0.27
CA ALA A 247 -15.78 6.47 -0.01
C ALA A 247 -15.99 6.94 -1.44
N VAL A 248 -17.21 6.76 -1.94
CA VAL A 248 -17.70 7.51 -3.09
C VAL A 248 -18.27 8.84 -2.59
N GLN A 249 -17.69 9.94 -3.04
CA GLN A 249 -18.19 11.28 -2.79
C GLN A 249 -19.12 11.75 -3.92
N THR A 250 -20.25 12.33 -3.52
CA THR A 250 -21.18 13.03 -4.41
C THR A 250 -21.57 14.37 -3.81
N PHE A 251 -21.84 15.35 -4.67
CA PHE A 251 -22.61 16.53 -4.27
C PHE A 251 -24.08 16.16 -4.27
N CYS A 252 -24.86 16.73 -3.35
CA CYS A 252 -26.25 16.37 -3.16
C CYS A 252 -27.12 17.56 -2.74
N ASP A 253 -28.42 17.32 -2.55
CA ASP A 253 -29.32 18.30 -1.93
C ASP A 253 -29.13 18.38 -0.41
N GLU A 254 -29.83 19.33 0.21
CA GLU A 254 -29.78 19.59 1.67
C GLU A 254 -30.31 18.46 2.55
N HIS A 255 -30.85 17.40 1.94
CA HIS A 255 -31.32 16.19 2.61
C HIS A 255 -30.40 14.98 2.36
N GLY A 256 -29.37 15.13 1.53
CA GLY A 256 -28.44 14.06 1.19
C GLY A 256 -29.03 12.97 0.30
N GLN A 257 -30.18 13.20 -0.34
CA GLN A 257 -30.94 12.14 -1.04
C GLN A 257 -30.69 12.13 -2.55
N ARG A 258 -30.57 13.30 -3.17
CA ARG A 258 -30.43 13.41 -4.62
C ARG A 258 -29.03 13.88 -5.01
N PRO A 259 -28.28 13.11 -5.82
CA PRO A 259 -27.03 13.58 -6.40
C PRO A 259 -27.24 14.81 -7.28
N LEU A 260 -26.38 15.80 -7.14
CA LEU A 260 -26.36 17.05 -7.90
C LEU A 260 -25.00 17.25 -8.55
N ARG A 261 -24.97 18.05 -9.63
CA ARG A 261 -23.72 18.53 -10.22
C ARG A 261 -23.04 19.52 -9.27
N HIS A 262 -21.71 19.61 -9.37
CA HIS A 262 -20.98 20.64 -8.63
C HIS A 262 -21.55 22.02 -8.99
N PRO A 263 -21.86 22.87 -7.99
CA PRO A 263 -22.62 24.11 -8.21
C PRO A 263 -21.88 25.15 -9.04
N PHE A 264 -20.54 25.12 -9.06
CA PHE A 264 -19.70 26.09 -9.75
C PHE A 264 -18.88 25.50 -10.91
N GLU A 265 -18.81 24.17 -11.02
CA GLU A 265 -17.88 23.48 -11.91
C GLU A 265 -18.66 22.44 -12.73
N PRO A 266 -19.24 22.82 -13.88
CA PRO A 266 -20.16 21.97 -14.63
C PRO A 266 -19.49 20.69 -15.15
N ASP A 267 -18.17 20.75 -15.37
CA ASP A 267 -17.34 19.65 -15.82
C ASP A 267 -16.74 18.84 -14.65
N TRP A 268 -17.16 19.10 -13.40
CA TRP A 268 -16.79 18.24 -12.28
C TRP A 268 -17.49 16.86 -12.39
N PRO A 269 -16.78 15.75 -12.15
CA PRO A 269 -17.36 14.40 -12.14
C PRO A 269 -18.55 14.29 -11.20
N LEU A 270 -19.63 13.63 -11.65
CA LEU A 270 -20.81 13.43 -10.80
C LEU A 270 -20.48 12.61 -9.54
N LYS A 271 -19.57 11.66 -9.67
CA LYS A 271 -19.02 10.85 -8.59
C LYS A 271 -17.51 10.96 -8.60
N THR A 272 -16.96 11.03 -7.41
CA THR A 272 -15.52 10.87 -7.20
C THR A 272 -15.31 9.83 -6.11
N HIS A 273 -14.15 9.20 -6.09
CA HIS A 273 -13.75 8.31 -5.03
C HIS A 273 -12.66 8.98 -4.22
N ILE A 274 -12.90 9.11 -2.92
CA ILE A 274 -11.96 9.68 -1.97
C ILE A 274 -11.45 8.59 -1.04
N CYS A 275 -10.13 8.55 -0.86
CA CYS A 275 -9.46 7.65 0.06
C CYS A 275 -8.52 8.46 0.95
N VAL A 276 -8.73 8.34 2.26
CA VAL A 276 -7.93 8.95 3.31
C VAL A 276 -7.23 7.83 4.06
N GLU A 277 -5.90 7.78 3.99
CA GLU A 277 -5.06 6.81 4.68
C GLU A 277 -4.30 7.49 5.81
N PHE A 278 -4.18 6.76 6.92
CA PHE A 278 -3.50 7.20 8.13
C PHE A 278 -2.36 6.22 8.44
N ALA A 279 -1.19 6.74 8.74
CA ALA A 279 -0.04 5.95 9.14
C ALA A 279 0.65 6.60 10.36
N PRO A 280 1.02 5.81 11.38
CA PRO A 280 1.81 6.34 12.50
C PRO A 280 3.21 6.77 12.02
N ASN A 281 3.68 7.90 12.53
CA ASN A 281 5.01 8.44 12.25
C ASN A 281 5.62 8.97 13.57
N GLY A 282 6.14 8.06 14.40
CA GLY A 282 6.58 8.38 15.76
C GLY A 282 5.40 8.87 16.62
N ASP A 283 5.53 10.06 17.20
CA ASP A 283 4.46 10.74 17.95
C ASP A 283 3.46 11.48 17.05
N ASP A 284 3.75 11.54 15.75
CA ASP A 284 2.96 12.21 14.72
C ASP A 284 2.17 11.20 13.86
N THR A 285 1.32 11.71 12.98
CA THR A 285 0.54 10.91 12.03
C THR A 285 0.70 11.43 10.61
N ASP A 286 1.10 10.57 9.69
CA ASP A 286 1.06 10.88 8.26
C ASP A 286 -0.35 10.61 7.72
N ILE A 287 -0.93 11.60 7.06
CA ILE A 287 -2.19 11.49 6.34
C ILE A 287 -1.95 11.61 4.84
N THR A 288 -2.52 10.67 4.07
CA THR A 288 -2.51 10.70 2.61
C THR A 288 -3.96 10.77 2.11
N ILE A 289 -4.28 11.80 1.36
CA ILE A 289 -5.60 11.98 0.73
C ILE A 289 -5.43 11.75 -0.76
N ARG A 290 -6.22 10.83 -1.31
CA ARG A 290 -6.35 10.61 -2.75
C ARG A 290 -7.78 10.84 -3.20
N TRP A 291 -7.92 11.47 -4.35
CA TRP A 291 -9.21 11.77 -4.95
C TRP A 291 -9.17 11.46 -6.44
N THR A 292 -10.15 10.68 -6.91
CA THR A 292 -10.24 10.25 -8.31
C THR A 292 -11.65 10.39 -8.86
N PRO A 293 -11.81 10.72 -10.15
CA PRO A 293 -13.12 10.66 -10.80
C PRO A 293 -13.62 9.21 -10.89
N ARG A 294 -14.94 9.01 -10.79
CA ARG A 294 -15.60 7.69 -10.95
C ARG A 294 -16.69 7.76 -12.00
N ASP A 295 -16.77 6.73 -12.84
CA ASP A 295 -17.74 6.64 -13.94
C ASP A 295 -17.81 7.91 -14.80
N ALA A 296 -16.67 8.61 -14.92
CA ALA A 296 -16.59 9.93 -15.51
C ALA A 296 -16.28 9.86 -17.00
N THR A 297 -16.89 10.76 -17.76
CA THR A 297 -16.54 11.04 -19.15
C THR A 297 -15.16 11.66 -19.25
N GLU A 298 -14.51 11.56 -20.42
CA GLU A 298 -13.21 12.19 -20.67
C GLU A 298 -13.20 13.69 -20.36
N ARG A 299 -14.31 14.38 -20.68
CA ARG A 299 -14.49 15.81 -20.39
C ARG A 299 -14.49 16.08 -18.87
N GLU A 300 -15.18 15.24 -18.10
CA GLU A 300 -15.20 15.38 -16.64
C GLU A 300 -13.86 15.06 -15.99
N VAL A 301 -13.13 14.08 -16.56
CA VAL A 301 -11.76 13.77 -16.16
C VAL A 301 -10.85 14.99 -16.38
N GLN A 302 -10.94 15.64 -17.55
CA GLN A 302 -10.17 16.86 -17.82
C GLN A 302 -10.54 18.02 -16.88
N GLY A 303 -11.83 18.20 -16.60
CA GLY A 303 -12.31 19.20 -15.64
C GLY A 303 -11.78 18.96 -14.22
N PHE A 304 -11.81 17.70 -13.77
CA PHE A 304 -11.23 17.29 -12.48
C PHE A 304 -9.74 17.62 -12.38
N VAL A 305 -8.96 17.23 -13.40
CA VAL A 305 -7.51 17.47 -13.45
C VAL A 305 -7.17 18.96 -13.46
N ALA A 306 -7.91 19.76 -14.23
CA ALA A 306 -7.71 21.21 -14.30
C ALA A 306 -7.90 21.89 -12.92
N LEU A 307 -8.71 21.30 -12.05
CA LEU A 307 -9.00 21.83 -10.71
C LEU A 307 -8.07 21.28 -9.62
N HIS A 308 -7.09 20.43 -9.93
CA HIS A 308 -6.11 19.93 -8.94
C HIS A 308 -5.46 21.06 -8.09
N PRO A 309 -5.02 22.20 -8.66
CA PRO A 309 -4.44 23.27 -7.84
C PRO A 309 -5.43 23.89 -6.85
N ALA A 310 -6.69 24.08 -7.27
CA ALA A 310 -7.75 24.60 -6.40
C ALA A 310 -8.12 23.60 -5.30
N SER A 311 -8.23 22.31 -5.66
CA SER A 311 -8.44 21.21 -4.71
C SER A 311 -7.31 21.12 -3.68
N LEU A 312 -6.05 21.32 -4.08
CA LEU A 312 -4.91 21.36 -3.17
C LEU A 312 -5.03 22.48 -2.15
N GLN A 313 -5.40 23.68 -2.60
CA GLN A 313 -5.61 24.83 -1.72
C GLN A 313 -6.77 24.58 -0.74
N GLY A 314 -7.89 24.06 -1.23
CA GLY A 314 -9.06 23.73 -0.43
C GLY A 314 -8.74 22.72 0.68
N TRP A 315 -8.09 21.61 0.32
CA TRP A 315 -7.67 20.60 1.29
C TRP A 315 -6.60 21.08 2.25
N THR A 316 -5.64 21.90 1.80
CA THR A 316 -4.64 22.51 2.68
C THR A 316 -5.33 23.32 3.77
N GLY A 317 -6.28 24.17 3.39
CA GLY A 317 -7.07 24.96 4.34
C GLY A 317 -7.88 24.10 5.31
N THR A 318 -8.50 23.02 4.84
CA THR A 318 -9.22 22.06 5.70
C THR A 318 -8.29 21.38 6.71
N LEU A 319 -7.10 20.95 6.28
CA LEU A 319 -6.13 20.31 7.18
C LEU A 319 -5.48 21.30 8.16
N ASP A 320 -5.36 22.58 7.82
CA ASP A 320 -4.93 23.62 8.79
C ASP A 320 -5.94 23.77 9.94
N GLN A 321 -7.23 23.65 9.65
CA GLN A 321 -8.30 23.70 10.64
C GLN A 321 -8.25 22.46 11.56
N LEU A 322 -8.02 21.27 10.98
CA LEU A 322 -7.79 20.04 11.74
C LEU A 322 -6.59 20.18 12.68
N GLU A 323 -5.46 20.68 12.17
CA GLU A 323 -4.25 20.84 12.98
C GLU A 323 -4.47 21.82 14.15
N SER A 324 -5.21 22.89 13.90
CA SER A 324 -5.62 23.84 14.96
C SER A 324 -6.49 23.17 16.02
N TYR A 325 -7.46 22.34 15.62
CA TYR A 325 -8.29 21.55 16.52
C TYR A 325 -7.49 20.53 17.33
N LEU A 326 -6.51 19.87 16.72
CA LEU A 326 -5.65 18.88 17.38
C LEU A 326 -4.73 19.50 18.45
N ARG A 327 -4.56 20.83 18.47
CA ARG A 327 -3.80 21.55 19.50
C ARG A 327 -4.63 21.95 20.72
N THR A 328 -5.97 21.90 20.64
CA THR A 328 -6.89 22.25 21.75
C THR A 328 -7.07 21.13 22.76
#